data_AF-A0A8J6HYU2-F1
#
_entry.id   AF-A0A8J6HYU2-F1
#
_cell.length_a   1.000
_cell.length_b   1.000
_cell.length_c   1.000
_cell.angle_alpha   90.00
_cell.angle_beta   90.00
_cell.angle_gamma   90.00
#
_symmetry.space_group_name_H-M   'P 1'
#
loop_
_entity.id
_entity.type
_entity.pdbx_description
1 polymer ?
#
loop_
_entity_poly.entity_id
_entity_poly.type
_entity_poly.pdbx_seq_one_letter_code
_entity_poly.pdbx_strand_id
1 'polypeptide(L)'
;MPDRMELTFTPEDRYARLRLISWWDQDLLRAAKVLVVGAGTLGNEILKNLALLGVGHIFLVDMDRVELSNLSRAVLFRATDEGKFKAKVAAVRLREINPELEVVPIVGNINFEVGLGLFRHVDVVIGGGG
;
A
#
# COMPACT_ATOMS: atom_id res chain seq x y z
N MET A 1 20.42 -37.27 4.38
CA MET A 1 21.03 -35.93 4.27
C MET A 1 20.13 -35.13 3.36
N PRO A 2 19.52 -34.00 3.78
CA PRO A 2 18.81 -33.16 2.84
C PRO A 2 19.82 -32.49 1.91
N ASP A 3 19.45 -32.44 0.64
CA ASP A 3 20.22 -31.87 -0.45
C ASP A 3 20.52 -30.39 -0.20
N ARG A 4 21.77 -29.99 -0.39
CA ARG A 4 22.25 -28.64 -0.12
C ARG A 4 21.92 -27.81 -1.35
N MET A 5 20.75 -27.17 -1.38
CA MET A 5 20.41 -26.19 -2.42
C MET A 5 21.54 -25.14 -2.50
N GLU A 6 22.28 -25.15 -3.60
CA GLU A 6 23.18 -24.06 -3.96
C GLU A 6 22.31 -22.83 -4.21
N LEU A 7 22.33 -21.89 -3.26
CA LEU A 7 21.74 -20.57 -3.40
C LEU A 7 22.58 -19.80 -4.44
N THR A 8 22.22 -19.92 -5.71
CA THR A 8 22.71 -19.01 -6.75
C THR A 8 22.20 -17.62 -6.43
N PHE A 9 23.08 -16.79 -5.86
CA PHE A 9 22.83 -15.36 -5.59
C PHE A 9 22.65 -14.63 -6.92
N THR A 10 21.41 -14.31 -7.26
CA THR A 10 21.08 -13.24 -8.21
C THR A 10 21.17 -11.89 -7.49
N PRO A 11 21.57 -10.79 -8.17
CA PRO A 11 21.77 -9.49 -7.53
C PRO A 11 20.57 -9.12 -6.65
N GLU A 12 20.83 -8.74 -5.40
CA GLU A 12 19.80 -8.60 -4.36
C GLU A 12 18.72 -7.59 -4.76
N ASP A 13 17.62 -8.09 -5.34
CA ASP A 13 16.41 -7.30 -5.50
C ASP A 13 15.85 -6.90 -4.11
N ARG A 14 14.99 -5.87 -4.07
CA ARG A 14 14.41 -5.32 -2.84
C ARG A 14 13.74 -6.39 -1.94
N TYR A 15 13.34 -7.52 -2.51
CA TYR A 15 12.54 -8.56 -1.87
C TYR A 15 13.32 -9.85 -1.57
N ALA A 16 14.63 -9.88 -1.86
CA ALA A 16 15.47 -11.08 -1.69
C ALA A 16 15.33 -11.74 -0.30
N ARG A 17 15.24 -10.95 0.78
CA ARG A 17 15.05 -11.48 2.14
C ARG A 17 13.68 -12.09 2.38
N LEU A 18 12.64 -11.56 1.74
CA LEU A 18 11.27 -12.06 1.90
C LEU A 18 11.12 -13.43 1.21
N ARG A 19 11.80 -13.63 0.07
CA ARG A 19 11.85 -14.91 -0.65
C ARG A 19 12.48 -16.07 0.14
N LEU A 20 13.15 -15.80 1.26
CA LEU A 20 13.65 -16.84 2.18
C LEU A 20 12.52 -17.50 2.99
N ILE A 21 11.35 -16.85 3.08
CA ILE A 21 10.17 -17.42 3.71
C ILE A 21 9.59 -18.45 2.72
N SER A 22 9.48 -19.71 3.15
CA SER A 22 9.21 -20.85 2.25
C SER A 22 7.89 -20.77 1.47
N TRP A 23 6.90 -20.04 1.99
CA TRP A 23 5.60 -19.85 1.35
C TRP A 23 5.47 -18.52 0.60
N TRP A 24 6.55 -17.73 0.54
CA TRP A 24 6.52 -16.40 -0.05
C TRP A 24 6.45 -16.45 -1.58
N ASP A 25 5.50 -15.70 -2.14
CA ASP A 25 5.36 -15.52 -3.59
C ASP A 25 5.34 -14.03 -3.93
N GLN A 26 6.47 -13.54 -4.44
CA GLN A 26 6.60 -12.14 -4.81
C GLN A 26 5.83 -11.79 -6.09
N ASP A 27 5.65 -12.74 -6.99
CA ASP A 27 4.96 -12.50 -8.27
C ASP A 27 3.45 -12.41 -8.02
N LEU A 28 2.92 -13.22 -7.09
CA LEU A 28 1.56 -13.09 -6.58
C LEU A 28 1.32 -11.70 -5.97
N LEU A 29 2.21 -11.23 -5.09
CA LEU A 29 2.09 -9.89 -4.50
C LEU A 29 2.17 -8.79 -5.56
N ARG A 30 3.08 -8.92 -6.53
CA ARG A 30 3.20 -7.96 -7.64
C ARG A 30 1.93 -7.93 -8.50
N ALA A 31 1.24 -9.06 -8.67
CA ALA A 31 -0.02 -9.10 -9.43
C ALA A 31 -1.24 -8.62 -8.61
N ALA A 32 -1.14 -8.59 -7.28
CA ALA A 32 -2.27 -8.34 -6.40
C ALA A 32 -2.82 -6.91 -6.52
N LYS A 33 -4.15 -6.81 -6.51
CA LYS A 33 -4.93 -5.58 -6.49
C LYS A 33 -5.63 -5.42 -5.15
N VAL A 34 -5.22 -4.42 -4.39
CA VAL A 34 -5.74 -4.20 -3.03
C VAL A 34 -6.52 -2.89 -2.99
N LEU A 35 -7.76 -2.94 -2.52
CA LEU A 35 -8.52 -1.76 -2.13
C LEU A 35 -8.26 -1.47 -0.66
N VAL A 36 -7.74 -0.28 -0.36
CA VAL A 36 -7.59 0.23 1.00
C VAL A 36 -8.55 1.39 1.20
N VAL A 37 -9.39 1.28 2.22
CA VAL A 37 -10.37 2.32 2.60
C VAL A 37 -9.89 3.01 3.87
N GLY A 38 -9.53 4.28 3.74
CA GLY A 38 -8.95 5.09 4.80
C GLY A 38 -7.43 5.16 4.74
N ALA A 39 -6.92 6.37 4.87
CA ALA A 39 -5.50 6.75 4.96
C ALA A 39 -5.19 7.43 6.30
N GLY A 40 -6.05 7.23 7.31
CA GLY A 40 -5.79 7.60 8.71
C GLY A 40 -4.63 6.80 9.32
N THR A 41 -4.53 6.76 10.64
CA THR A 41 -3.37 6.15 11.35
C THR A 41 -3.14 4.69 10.95
N LEU A 42 -4.18 3.85 11.02
CA LEU A 42 -4.08 2.43 10.68
C LEU A 42 -3.86 2.22 9.18
N GLY A 43 -4.64 2.93 8.35
CA GLY A 43 -4.47 2.93 6.90
C GLY A 43 -3.04 3.28 6.48
N ASN A 44 -2.40 4.25 7.14
CA ASN A 44 -1.02 4.64 6.87
C ASN A 44 -0.03 3.48 7.02
N GLU A 45 -0.15 2.73 8.12
CA GLU A 45 0.72 1.59 8.42
C GLU A 45 0.47 0.43 7.47
N ILE A 46 -0.80 0.16 7.14
CA ILE A 46 -1.20 -0.84 6.13
C ILE A 46 -0.59 -0.48 4.78
N LEU A 47 -0.82 0.75 4.30
CA LEU A 47 -0.33 1.21 3.00
C LEU A 47 1.19 1.13 2.90
N LYS A 48 1.91 1.62 3.93
CA LYS A 48 3.37 1.52 4.01
C LYS A 48 3.82 0.07 3.87
N ASN A 49 3.22 -0.84 4.63
CA ASN A 49 3.62 -2.24 4.61
C ASN A 49 3.30 -2.89 3.26
N LEU A 50 2.13 -2.65 2.67
CA LEU A 50 1.80 -3.17 1.33
C LEU A 50 2.83 -2.71 0.28
N ALA A 51 3.25 -1.44 0.32
CA ALA A 51 4.28 -0.91 -0.57
C ALA A 51 5.65 -1.57 -0.34
N LEU A 52 6.06 -1.77 0.92
CA LEU A 52 7.32 -2.42 1.29
C LEU A 52 7.35 -3.91 0.95
N LEU A 53 6.21 -4.60 1.03
CA LEU A 53 6.07 -6.02 0.68
C LEU A 53 5.98 -6.24 -0.84
N GLY A 54 5.89 -5.17 -1.64
CA GLY A 54 5.90 -5.25 -3.09
C GLY A 54 4.55 -5.61 -3.71
N VAL A 55 3.45 -5.18 -3.08
CA VAL A 55 2.13 -5.21 -3.73
C VAL A 55 2.18 -4.32 -4.97
N GLY A 56 1.63 -4.81 -6.10
CA GLY A 56 1.72 -4.09 -7.37
C GLY A 56 0.65 -3.02 -7.57
N HIS A 57 -0.57 -3.21 -7.05
CA HIS A 57 -1.66 -2.27 -7.28
C HIS A 57 -2.44 -1.95 -6.01
N ILE A 58 -2.58 -0.67 -5.70
CA ILE A 58 -3.40 -0.16 -4.59
C ILE A 58 -4.44 0.83 -5.12
N PHE A 59 -5.70 0.56 -4.84
CA PHE A 59 -6.77 1.54 -4.92
C PHE A 59 -6.97 2.13 -3.53
N LEU A 60 -6.73 3.42 -3.35
CA LEU A 60 -6.79 4.08 -2.05
C LEU A 60 -7.96 5.05 -2.00
N VAL A 61 -8.97 4.77 -1.18
CA VAL A 61 -10.13 5.62 -0.97
C VAL A 61 -9.99 6.36 0.35
N ASP A 62 -9.93 7.69 0.32
CA ASP A 62 -10.01 8.54 1.52
C ASP A 62 -10.47 9.96 1.12
N MET A 63 -11.45 10.50 1.84
CA MET A 63 -12.04 11.82 1.55
C MET A 63 -11.47 12.96 2.42
N ASP A 64 -10.70 12.63 3.45
CA ASP A 64 -10.21 13.59 4.41
C ASP A 64 -9.00 14.36 3.88
N ARG A 65 -8.70 15.46 4.55
CA ARG A 65 -7.50 16.25 4.36
C ARG A 65 -6.49 15.97 5.47
N VAL A 66 -5.22 16.16 5.16
CA VAL A 66 -4.14 16.09 6.14
C VAL A 66 -4.30 17.24 7.12
N GLU A 67 -4.28 16.93 8.41
CA GLU A 67 -4.27 17.89 9.50
C GLU A 67 -2.98 17.77 10.30
N LEU A 68 -2.53 18.87 10.92
CA LEU A 68 -1.33 18.89 11.77
C LEU A 68 -1.37 17.83 12.88
N SER A 69 -2.56 17.58 13.45
CA SER A 69 -2.81 16.54 14.46
C SER A 69 -2.48 15.12 13.99
N ASN A 70 -2.44 14.89 12.67
CA ASN A 70 -2.17 13.57 12.09
C ASN A 70 -0.67 13.27 12.07
N LEU A 71 0.22 14.27 12.10
CA LEU A 71 1.65 14.08 11.86
C LEU A 71 2.36 13.25 12.94
N SER A 72 1.82 13.20 14.15
CA SER A 72 2.38 12.38 15.24
C SER A 72 2.11 10.88 15.07
N ARG A 73 1.19 10.50 14.17
CA ARG A 73 0.66 9.13 14.07
C ARG A 73 0.56 8.59 12.64
N ALA A 74 0.62 9.43 11.61
CA ALA A 74 0.53 9.04 10.21
C ALA A 74 1.85 9.33 9.48
N VAL A 75 2.69 8.31 9.35
CA VAL A 75 4.08 8.38 8.84
C VAL A 75 4.23 8.87 7.39
N LEU A 76 3.18 8.80 6.58
CA LEU A 76 3.15 9.25 5.19
C LEU A 76 2.85 10.76 5.06
N PHE A 77 2.54 11.47 6.15
CA PHE A 77 2.19 12.89 6.06
C PHE A 77 3.31 13.80 6.61
N ARG A 78 3.37 15.02 6.07
CA ARG A 78 4.32 16.07 6.47
C ARG A 78 3.55 17.37 6.74
N ALA A 79 4.14 18.29 7.49
CA ALA A 79 3.52 19.60 7.74
C ALA A 79 3.24 20.37 6.45
N THR A 80 4.09 20.22 5.43
CA THR A 80 3.91 20.80 4.09
C THR A 80 2.74 20.20 3.30
N ASP A 81 2.09 19.16 3.82
CA ASP A 81 0.94 18.50 3.21
C ASP A 81 -0.40 18.92 3.84
N GLU A 82 -0.39 19.78 4.85
CA GLU A 82 -1.60 20.28 5.50
C GLU A 82 -2.64 20.81 4.49
N GLY A 83 -3.90 20.43 4.70
CA GLY A 83 -5.02 20.80 3.84
C GLY A 83 -5.09 20.02 2.51
N LYS A 84 -4.08 19.24 2.12
CA LYS A 84 -4.16 18.36 0.94
C LYS A 84 -4.93 17.08 1.26
N PHE A 85 -5.54 16.46 0.25
CA PHE A 85 -6.26 15.20 0.44
C PHE A 85 -5.32 14.06 0.83
N LYS A 86 -5.66 13.33 1.90
CA LYS A 86 -4.86 12.23 2.44
C LYS A 86 -4.58 11.17 1.37
N ALA A 87 -5.59 10.73 0.62
CA ALA A 87 -5.44 9.74 -0.45
C ALA A 87 -4.37 10.15 -1.48
N LYS A 88 -4.39 11.43 -1.90
CA LYS A 88 -3.44 11.94 -2.90
C LYS A 88 -2.02 12.02 -2.34
N VAL A 89 -1.85 12.53 -1.13
CA VAL A 89 -0.53 12.63 -0.47
C VAL A 89 0.05 11.24 -0.21
N ALA A 90 -0.74 10.33 0.34
CA ALA A 90 -0.32 8.95 0.57
C ALA A 90 0.11 8.27 -0.75
N ALA A 91 -0.66 8.43 -1.84
CA ALA A 91 -0.28 7.87 -3.13
C ALA A 91 1.07 8.41 -3.67
N VAL A 92 1.42 9.66 -3.39
CA VAL A 92 2.76 10.19 -3.74
C VAL A 92 3.82 9.49 -2.90
N ARG A 93 3.67 9.43 -1.57
CA ARG A 93 4.64 8.79 -0.67
C ARG A 93 4.82 7.30 -0.93
N LEU A 94 3.75 6.59 -1.29
CA LEU A 94 3.82 5.17 -1.58
C LEU A 94 4.65 4.88 -2.84
N ARG A 95 4.57 5.74 -3.85
CA ARG A 95 5.44 5.65 -5.04
C ARG A 95 6.89 6.02 -4.73
N GLU A 96 7.13 6.91 -3.78
CA GLU A 96 8.49 7.18 -3.26
C GLU A 96 9.04 5.93 -2.54
N ILE A 97 8.20 5.22 -1.77
CA ILE A 97 8.59 3.97 -1.11
C ILE A 97 8.88 2.88 -2.14
N ASN A 98 7.97 2.64 -3.08
CA ASN A 98 8.10 1.62 -4.12
C ASN A 98 7.70 2.20 -5.49
N PRO A 99 8.67 2.53 -6.36
CA PRO A 99 8.39 3.06 -7.69
C PRO A 99 7.65 2.10 -8.64
N GLU A 100 7.66 0.79 -8.36
CA GLU A 100 6.94 -0.23 -9.15
C GLU A 100 5.45 -0.34 -8.74
N LEU A 101 5.07 0.24 -7.59
CA LEU A 101 3.70 0.20 -7.10
C LEU A 101 2.83 1.21 -7.85
N GLU A 102 1.75 0.72 -8.46
CA GLU A 102 0.68 1.54 -8.99
C GLU A 102 -0.32 1.89 -7.89
N VAL A 103 -0.50 3.19 -7.64
CA VAL A 103 -1.51 3.67 -6.70
C VAL A 103 -2.56 4.53 -7.41
N VAL A 104 -3.83 4.19 -7.24
CA VAL A 104 -4.96 4.98 -7.72
C VAL A 104 -5.63 5.65 -6.53
N PRO A 105 -5.36 6.95 -6.26
CA PRO A 105 -6.03 7.68 -5.19
C PRO A 105 -7.44 8.09 -5.63
N ILE A 106 -8.42 7.77 -4.79
CA ILE A 106 -9.83 8.12 -4.96
C ILE A 106 -10.22 8.99 -3.78
N VAL A 107 -10.52 10.25 -4.06
CA VAL A 107 -11.06 11.17 -3.05
C VAL A 107 -12.57 11.05 -3.08
N GLY A 108 -13.13 10.34 -2.12
CA GLY A 108 -14.58 10.18 -2.02
C GLY A 108 -15.01 9.24 -0.91
N ASN A 109 -16.31 9.24 -0.65
CA ASN A 109 -16.93 8.38 0.34
C ASN A 109 -17.17 6.97 -0.22
N ILE A 110 -16.60 5.95 0.40
CA ILE A 110 -16.73 4.55 -0.03
C ILE A 110 -18.20 4.09 -0.13
N ASN A 111 -19.09 4.62 0.70
CA ASN A 111 -20.48 4.17 0.78
C ASN A 111 -21.37 4.69 -0.36
N PHE A 112 -21.02 5.85 -0.93
CA PHE A 112 -21.90 6.56 -1.85
C PHE A 112 -21.25 6.89 -3.20
N GLU A 113 -19.93 7.01 -3.23
CA GLU A 113 -19.20 7.57 -4.37
C GLU A 113 -18.27 6.54 -5.04
N VAL A 114 -18.02 5.41 -4.38
CA VAL A 114 -17.23 4.32 -4.95
C VAL A 114 -18.16 3.21 -5.44
N GLY A 115 -18.26 3.07 -6.75
CA GLY A 115 -19.15 2.09 -7.38
C GLY A 115 -18.76 0.65 -7.03
N LEU A 116 -19.78 -0.21 -6.88
CA LEU A 116 -19.63 -1.66 -6.63
C LEU A 116 -18.74 -2.39 -7.66
N GLY A 117 -18.55 -1.79 -8.85
CA GLY A 117 -17.63 -2.31 -9.86
C GLY A 117 -16.18 -2.43 -9.38
N LEU A 118 -15.71 -1.52 -8.52
CA LEU A 118 -14.35 -1.57 -7.98
C LEU A 118 -14.15 -2.77 -7.06
N PHE A 119 -15.14 -3.09 -6.22
CA PHE A 119 -15.09 -4.24 -5.31
C PHE A 119 -14.96 -5.57 -6.05
N ARG A 120 -15.47 -5.67 -7.29
CA ARG A 120 -15.30 -6.86 -8.13
C ARG A 120 -13.96 -6.92 -8.86
N HIS A 121 -13.19 -5.84 -8.86
CA HIS A 121 -11.94 -5.72 -9.61
C HIS A 121 -10.69 -5.93 -8.74
N VAL A 122 -10.86 -6.06 -7.43
CA VAL A 122 -9.76 -6.20 -6.47
C VAL A 122 -9.78 -7.59 -5.84
N ASP A 123 -8.61 -8.06 -5.43
CA ASP A 123 -8.45 -9.37 -4.80
C ASP A 123 -8.73 -9.30 -3.29
N VAL A 124 -8.41 -8.15 -2.67
CA VAL A 124 -8.55 -7.93 -1.23
C VAL A 124 -9.07 -6.52 -0.95
N VAL A 125 -9.97 -6.40 0.02
CA VAL A 125 -10.43 -5.12 0.58
C VAL A 125 -9.98 -5.02 2.03
N ILE A 126 -9.35 -3.90 2.39
CA ILE A 126 -8.87 -3.64 3.75
C ILE A 126 -9.45 -2.32 4.26
N GLY A 127 -10.11 -2.39 5.42
CA GLY A 127 -10.51 -1.20 6.18
C GLY A 127 -9.37 -0.71 7.07
N GLY A 128 -8.93 0.53 6.85
CA GLY A 128 -7.90 1.21 7.64
C GLY A 128 -8.38 2.53 8.23
N GLY A 129 -9.69 2.78 8.22
CA GLY A 129 -10.32 4.02 8.70
C GLY A 129 -10.24 4.18 10.22
N GLY A 130 -9.91 5.40 10.65
CA GLY A 130 -9.89 5.85 12.04
C GLY A 130 -9.65 7.36 12.12
#